data_AF-A0A068R0J0-F1
#
_entry.id   AF-A0A068R0J0-F1
#
_cell.length_a   1.000
_cell.length_b   1.000
_cell.length_c   1.000
_cell.angle_alpha   90.00
_cell.angle_beta   90.00
_cell.angle_gamma   90.00
#
_symmetry.space_group_name_H-M   'P 1'
#
loop_
_entity.id
_entity.type
_entity.pdbx_description
1 polymer ?
#
loop_
_entity_poly.entity_id
_entity_poly.type
_entity_poly.pdbx_seq_one_letter_code
_entity_poly.pdbx_strand_id
1 'polypeptide(L)'
;MLAIMKIHLTPEQKRALELMHDTTRDSRVCDRIKAVLLASEGWTAQMIAQALRIHETTVSRHLKDFIAQEKLTPENGGSESHLSAKQTADLVDYLTANLLHTTAQIVDYVRARWQVSFSVGGMTKWLHRQGFSYKKPKGVPHKFDADKQQQFIDDYQSLKDRAGQNEPILFIDAVHPSQSTKLSYGWMKAGKNQVKVVETTGRRTRLNLLGALNLQRIEDTVIREIPSINAENNGYFFGPYKKTYPLSPKNYYIPGGGGLPPGKNW
;
A
#
# COMPACT_ATOMS: atom_id res chain seq x y z
N MET A 1 22.69 46.09 -34.35
CA MET A 1 22.46 47.29 -33.51
C MET A 1 21.60 46.87 -32.34
N LEU A 2 22.22 46.69 -31.16
CA LEU A 2 21.52 46.27 -29.94
C LEU A 2 20.77 47.47 -29.37
N ALA A 3 19.43 47.40 -29.41
CA ALA A 3 18.58 48.44 -28.86
C ALA A 3 18.79 48.56 -27.34
N ILE A 4 19.17 49.74 -26.89
CA ILE A 4 19.22 50.07 -25.47
C ILE A 4 17.77 50.13 -24.98
N MET A 5 17.36 49.13 -24.19
CA MET A 5 16.10 49.20 -23.46
C MET A 5 16.27 50.18 -22.29
N LYS A 6 15.85 51.44 -22.49
CA LYS A 6 15.92 52.47 -21.45
C LYS A 6 14.78 52.26 -20.44
N ILE A 7 15.16 51.93 -19.20
CA ILE A 7 14.26 51.93 -18.06
C ILE A 7 14.50 53.21 -17.28
N HIS A 8 13.44 53.95 -16.98
CA HIS A 8 13.52 55.14 -16.12
C HIS A 8 12.90 54.80 -14.77
N LEU A 9 13.72 54.89 -13.71
CA LEU A 9 13.28 54.71 -12.33
C LEU A 9 13.35 56.04 -11.60
N THR A 10 12.34 56.35 -10.80
CA THR A 10 12.41 57.42 -9.80
C THR A 10 13.39 57.06 -8.68
N PRO A 11 13.95 58.05 -7.96
CA PRO A 11 14.78 57.78 -6.78
C PRO A 11 14.08 56.88 -5.75
N GLU A 12 12.77 57.04 -5.57
CA GLU A 12 11.94 56.25 -4.66
C GLU A 12 11.82 54.79 -5.13
N GLN A 13 11.53 54.56 -6.42
CA GLN A 13 11.49 53.21 -7.00
C GLN A 13 12.84 52.52 -6.90
N LYS A 14 13.95 53.26 -7.13
CA LYS A 14 15.30 52.71 -7.02
C LYS A 14 15.57 52.22 -5.59
N ARG A 15 15.30 53.05 -4.57
CA ARG A 15 15.42 52.67 -3.16
C ARG A 15 14.55 51.48 -2.79
N ALA A 16 13.32 51.41 -3.31
CA ALA A 16 12.42 50.30 -3.04
C ALA A 16 12.96 48.98 -3.61
N LEU A 17 13.51 49.00 -4.83
CA LEU A 17 14.15 47.85 -5.45
C LEU A 17 15.42 47.42 -4.69
N GLU A 18 16.26 48.37 -4.27
CA GLU A 18 17.45 48.09 -3.45
C GLU A 18 17.07 47.43 -2.12
N LEU A 19 16.07 47.97 -1.41
CA LEU A 19 15.57 47.39 -0.17
C LEU A 19 15.00 45.97 -0.38
N MET A 20 14.28 45.75 -1.47
CA MET A 20 13.73 44.43 -1.80
C MET A 20 14.83 43.43 -2.17
N HIS A 21 15.88 43.88 -2.85
CA HIS A 21 17.06 43.06 -3.16
C HIS A 21 17.77 42.61 -1.88
N ASP A 22 17.93 43.51 -0.91
CA ASP A 22 18.64 43.22 0.36
C ASP A 22 17.87 42.27 1.27
N THR A 23 16.54 42.27 1.19
CA THR A 23 15.66 41.44 2.03
C THR A 23 15.33 40.08 1.42
N THR A 24 15.31 39.98 0.10
CA THR A 24 14.95 38.74 -0.62
C THR A 24 16.07 37.71 -0.59
N ARG A 25 15.71 36.43 -0.44
CA ARG A 25 16.65 35.30 -0.50
C ARG A 25 16.53 34.45 -1.78
N ASP A 26 15.49 34.64 -2.58
CA ASP A 26 15.36 33.97 -3.88
C ASP A 26 16.30 34.64 -4.90
N SER A 27 17.37 33.94 -5.28
CA SER A 27 18.35 34.44 -6.23
C SER A 27 17.74 34.84 -7.57
N ARG A 28 16.64 34.20 -7.99
CA ARG A 28 15.95 34.53 -9.26
C ARG A 28 15.30 35.90 -9.21
N VAL A 29 14.75 36.27 -8.05
CA VAL A 29 14.16 37.60 -7.82
C VAL A 29 15.28 38.63 -7.72
N CYS A 30 16.34 38.33 -6.98
CA CYS A 30 17.50 39.21 -6.86
C CYS A 30 18.12 39.54 -8.22
N ASP A 31 18.31 38.55 -9.10
CA ASP A 31 18.90 38.77 -10.43
C ASP A 31 17.98 39.58 -11.35
N ARG A 32 16.65 39.41 -11.24
CA ARG A 32 15.68 40.28 -11.92
C ARG A 32 15.78 41.73 -11.44
N ILE A 33 15.88 41.95 -10.12
CA ILE A 33 16.04 43.30 -9.55
C ILE A 33 17.34 43.95 -10.03
N LYS A 34 18.48 43.24 -9.96
CA LYS A 34 19.77 43.73 -10.44
C LYS A 34 19.72 44.11 -11.92
N ALA A 35 19.07 43.29 -12.75
CA ALA A 35 18.93 43.59 -14.17
C ALA A 35 18.19 44.92 -14.41
N VAL A 36 17.10 45.17 -13.68
CA VAL A 36 16.33 46.42 -13.77
C VAL A 36 17.13 47.63 -13.28
N LEU A 37 17.81 47.51 -12.13
CA LEU A 37 18.65 48.56 -11.58
C LEU A 37 19.79 48.93 -12.55
N LEU A 38 20.56 47.94 -13.02
CA LEU A 38 21.68 48.15 -13.94
C LEU A 38 21.20 48.72 -15.29
N ALA A 39 20.05 48.28 -15.80
CA ALA A 39 19.46 48.85 -17.02
C ALA A 39 19.06 50.32 -16.83
N SER A 40 18.55 50.70 -15.65
CA SER A 40 18.25 52.10 -15.32
C SER A 40 19.51 52.98 -15.22
N GLU A 41 20.65 52.36 -14.92
CA GLU A 41 21.98 52.98 -14.85
C GLU A 41 22.69 53.01 -16.23
N GLY A 42 22.01 52.56 -17.28
CA GLY A 42 22.52 52.63 -18.66
C GLY A 42 23.35 51.43 -19.11
N TRP A 43 23.39 50.35 -18.33
CA TRP A 43 24.06 49.12 -18.76
C TRP A 43 23.30 48.45 -19.90
N THR A 44 24.02 47.93 -20.89
CA THR A 44 23.41 47.15 -21.98
C THR A 44 23.01 45.76 -21.50
N ALA A 45 22.03 45.13 -22.17
CA ALA A 45 21.63 43.76 -21.85
C ALA A 45 22.81 42.78 -21.87
N GLN A 46 23.78 42.99 -22.77
CA GLN A 46 25.01 42.21 -22.87
C GLN A 46 25.93 42.39 -21.64
N MET A 47 26.09 43.62 -21.15
CA MET A 47 26.90 43.90 -19.94
C MET A 47 26.24 43.28 -18.70
N ILE A 48 24.93 43.41 -18.57
CA ILE A 48 24.16 42.83 -17.47
C ILE A 48 24.26 41.29 -17.52
N ALA A 49 24.10 40.70 -18.69
CA ALA A 49 24.23 39.25 -18.90
C ALA A 49 25.61 38.73 -18.47
N GLN A 50 26.67 39.45 -18.83
CA GLN A 50 28.03 39.13 -18.42
C GLN A 50 28.23 39.25 -16.89
N ALA A 51 27.69 40.30 -16.26
CA ALA A 51 27.81 40.52 -14.82
C ALA A 51 27.05 39.47 -14.00
N LEU A 52 25.83 39.13 -14.42
CA LEU A 52 24.97 38.16 -13.74
C LEU A 52 25.25 36.70 -14.16
N ARG A 53 26.10 36.48 -15.17
CA ARG A 53 26.41 35.16 -15.75
C ARG A 53 25.18 34.37 -16.22
N ILE A 54 24.24 35.08 -16.84
CA ILE A 54 23.04 34.52 -17.47
C ILE A 54 22.99 34.89 -18.96
N HIS A 55 22.16 34.18 -19.72
CA HIS A 55 22.08 34.43 -21.16
C HIS A 55 21.43 35.79 -21.46
N GLU A 56 21.94 36.52 -22.47
CA GLU A 56 21.46 37.86 -22.84
C GLU A 56 19.96 37.91 -23.16
N THR A 57 19.44 36.86 -23.80
CA THR A 57 18.00 36.73 -24.08
C THR A 57 17.15 36.62 -22.81
N THR A 58 17.72 36.11 -21.71
CA THR A 58 17.06 36.03 -20.41
C THR A 58 16.99 37.40 -19.76
N VAL A 59 18.09 38.17 -19.78
CA VAL A 59 18.09 39.58 -19.35
C VAL A 59 17.06 40.38 -20.13
N SER A 60 17.08 40.27 -21.46
CA SER A 60 16.13 40.97 -22.34
C SER A 60 14.68 40.63 -22.00
N ARG A 61 14.40 39.37 -21.65
CA ARG A 61 13.07 38.93 -21.20
C ARG A 61 12.71 39.56 -19.86
N HIS A 62 13.62 39.56 -18.88
CA HIS A 62 13.37 40.18 -17.57
C HIS A 62 13.07 41.68 -17.68
N LEU A 63 13.82 42.41 -18.50
CA LEU A 63 13.56 43.84 -18.72
C LEU A 63 12.20 44.08 -19.39
N LYS A 64 11.83 43.26 -20.38
CA LYS A 64 10.50 43.33 -21.03
C LYS A 64 9.38 43.01 -20.04
N ASP A 65 9.52 41.95 -19.25
CA ASP A 65 8.56 41.55 -18.22
C ASP A 65 8.35 42.68 -17.20
N PHE A 66 9.43 43.35 -16.78
CA PHE A 66 9.36 44.47 -15.86
C PHE A 66 8.67 45.69 -16.47
N ILE A 67 9.01 46.08 -17.70
CA ILE A 67 8.37 47.23 -18.37
C ILE A 67 6.88 46.99 -18.60
N ALA A 68 6.49 45.75 -18.91
CA ALA A 68 5.10 45.42 -19.21
C ALA A 68 4.23 45.27 -17.95
N GLN A 69 4.78 44.72 -16.85
CA GLN A 69 3.98 44.24 -15.71
C GLN A 69 4.64 44.45 -14.34
N GLU A 70 5.78 45.16 -14.26
CA GLU A 70 6.60 45.30 -13.05
C GLU A 70 7.00 43.94 -12.43
N LYS A 71 7.11 42.91 -13.27
CA LYS A 71 7.26 41.52 -12.84
C LYS A 71 8.68 41.20 -12.36
N LEU A 72 8.83 41.03 -11.06
CA LEU A 72 10.12 40.70 -10.42
C LEU A 72 10.17 39.27 -9.85
N THR A 73 9.03 38.60 -9.71
CA THR A 73 8.94 37.23 -9.22
C THR A 73 8.73 36.22 -10.35
N PRO A 74 9.36 35.04 -10.29
CA PRO A 74 9.00 33.94 -11.17
C PRO A 74 7.62 33.40 -10.80
N GLU A 75 6.76 33.21 -11.80
CA GLU A 75 5.48 32.50 -11.64
C GLU A 75 5.75 30.99 -11.65
N ASN A 76 6.24 30.49 -10.52
CA ASN A 76 6.34 29.05 -10.29
C ASN A 76 5.05 28.61 -9.56
N GLY A 77 3.95 28.51 -10.30
CA GLY A 77 2.71 27.92 -9.80
C GLY A 77 2.78 26.39 -9.89
N GLY A 78 2.42 25.70 -8.80
CA GLY A 78 2.07 24.30 -8.89
C GLY A 78 0.85 24.11 -9.80
N SER A 79 0.75 22.98 -10.50
CA SER A 79 -0.44 22.67 -11.29
C SER A 79 -1.65 22.47 -10.37
N GLU A 80 -2.78 23.10 -10.70
CA GLU A 80 -4.06 22.77 -10.06
C GLU A 80 -4.48 21.32 -10.38
N SER A 81 -5.25 20.72 -9.48
CA SER A 81 -5.82 19.40 -9.70
C SER A 81 -6.80 19.45 -10.87
N HIS A 82 -6.80 18.41 -11.72
CA HIS A 82 -7.85 18.25 -12.75
C HIS A 82 -9.25 17.98 -12.16
N LEU A 83 -9.31 17.60 -10.88
CA LEU A 83 -10.58 17.39 -10.17
C LEU A 83 -10.88 18.59 -9.28
N SER A 84 -12.13 19.07 -9.37
CA SER A 84 -12.70 20.01 -8.41
C SER A 84 -12.72 19.44 -6.99
N ALA A 85 -12.94 20.30 -5.99
CA ALA A 85 -13.07 19.88 -4.59
C ALA A 85 -14.20 18.86 -4.39
N LYS A 86 -15.35 19.07 -5.03
CA LYS A 86 -16.49 18.15 -4.96
C LYS A 86 -16.17 16.79 -5.58
N GLN A 87 -15.59 16.77 -6.78
CA GLN A 87 -15.19 15.51 -7.42
C GLN A 87 -14.12 14.78 -6.63
N THR A 88 -13.21 15.52 -5.99
CA THR A 88 -12.20 14.96 -5.10
C THR A 88 -12.84 14.26 -3.91
N ALA A 89 -13.76 14.92 -3.21
CA ALA A 89 -14.49 14.33 -2.10
C ALA A 89 -15.27 13.07 -2.53
N ASP A 90 -16.05 13.16 -3.61
CA ASP A 90 -16.81 12.04 -4.16
C ASP A 90 -15.91 10.83 -4.51
N LEU A 91 -14.74 11.09 -5.10
CA LEU A 91 -13.80 10.02 -5.48
C LEU A 91 -13.16 9.37 -4.24
N VAL A 92 -12.80 10.17 -3.24
CA VAL A 92 -12.24 9.67 -1.96
C VAL A 92 -13.25 8.77 -1.27
N ASP A 93 -14.51 9.19 -1.16
CA ASP A 93 -15.58 8.40 -0.53
C ASP A 93 -15.79 7.07 -1.29
N TYR A 94 -15.86 7.14 -2.62
CA TYR A 94 -16.04 5.96 -3.46
C TYR A 94 -14.89 4.95 -3.30
N LEU A 95 -13.64 5.40 -3.33
CA LEU A 95 -12.45 4.54 -3.19
C LEU A 95 -12.25 4.02 -1.77
N THR A 96 -12.84 4.68 -0.77
CA THR A 96 -12.84 4.20 0.62
C THR A 96 -13.84 3.06 0.79
N ALA A 97 -15.01 3.15 0.15
CA ALA A 97 -16.03 2.11 0.21
C ALA A 97 -15.78 0.94 -0.76
N ASN A 98 -15.09 1.17 -1.88
CA ASN A 98 -14.93 0.18 -2.95
C ASN A 98 -13.45 -0.02 -3.28
N LEU A 99 -13.04 -1.29 -3.35
CA LEU A 99 -11.68 -1.64 -3.74
C LEU A 99 -11.55 -1.66 -5.26
N LEU A 100 -10.85 -0.67 -5.81
CA LEU A 100 -10.29 -0.74 -7.17
C LEU A 100 -8.85 -1.23 -7.11
N HIS A 101 -8.55 -2.26 -7.88
CA HIS A 101 -7.29 -3.01 -7.77
C HIS A 101 -6.12 -2.32 -8.47
N THR A 102 -6.39 -1.51 -9.49
CA THR A 102 -5.33 -0.84 -10.26
C THR A 102 -5.63 0.64 -10.45
N THR A 103 -4.57 1.46 -10.53
CA THR A 103 -4.70 2.87 -10.85
C THR A 103 -5.38 3.09 -12.21
N ALA A 104 -5.19 2.18 -13.18
CA ALA A 104 -5.86 2.25 -14.48
C ALA A 104 -7.39 2.18 -14.35
N GLN A 105 -7.91 1.30 -13.49
CA GLN A 105 -9.36 1.24 -13.20
C GLN A 105 -9.89 2.55 -12.62
N ILE A 106 -9.10 3.22 -11.78
CA ILE A 106 -9.46 4.52 -11.20
C ILE A 106 -9.47 5.60 -12.28
N VAL A 107 -8.49 5.59 -13.20
CA VAL A 107 -8.46 6.49 -14.36
C VAL A 107 -9.70 6.30 -15.24
N ASP A 108 -10.06 5.05 -15.56
CA ASP A 108 -11.22 4.74 -16.38
C ASP A 108 -12.52 5.16 -15.69
N TYR A 109 -12.63 4.95 -14.38
CA TYR A 109 -13.77 5.41 -13.57
C TYR A 109 -13.94 6.93 -13.62
N VAL A 110 -12.85 7.67 -13.41
CA VAL A 110 -12.85 9.13 -13.43
C VAL A 110 -13.21 9.67 -14.81
N ARG A 111 -12.67 9.05 -15.88
CA ARG A 111 -13.03 9.40 -17.26
C ARG A 111 -14.51 9.14 -17.54
N ALA A 112 -15.03 7.97 -17.18
CA ALA A 112 -16.42 7.63 -17.42
C ALA A 112 -17.40 8.54 -16.66
N ARG A 113 -17.07 8.87 -15.40
CA ARG A 113 -17.97 9.64 -14.52
C ARG A 113 -17.96 11.14 -14.79
N TRP A 114 -16.79 11.70 -15.08
CA TRP A 114 -16.61 13.17 -15.14
C TRP A 114 -15.95 13.66 -16.43
N GLN A 115 -15.65 12.77 -17.38
CA GLN A 115 -14.95 13.11 -18.63
C GLN A 115 -13.57 13.75 -18.41
N VAL A 116 -12.99 13.56 -17.22
CA VAL A 116 -11.65 14.03 -16.87
C VAL A 116 -10.64 12.93 -17.20
N SER A 117 -9.60 13.28 -17.95
CA SER A 117 -8.54 12.34 -18.31
C SER A 117 -7.32 12.50 -17.42
N PHE A 118 -6.84 11.37 -16.89
CA PHE A 118 -5.56 11.28 -16.19
C PHE A 118 -4.63 10.32 -16.92
N SER A 119 -3.32 10.57 -16.82
CA SER A 119 -2.34 9.50 -17.00
C SER A 119 -2.31 8.62 -15.76
N VAL A 120 -1.89 7.36 -15.90
CA VAL A 120 -1.73 6.46 -14.74
C VAL A 120 -0.78 7.06 -13.70
N GLY A 121 0.35 7.63 -14.11
CA GLY A 121 1.28 8.30 -13.20
C GLY A 121 0.68 9.55 -12.53
N GLY A 122 -0.14 10.31 -13.25
CA GLY A 122 -0.85 11.47 -12.70
C GLY A 122 -1.86 11.05 -11.62
N MET A 123 -2.65 10.01 -11.88
CA MET A 123 -3.59 9.47 -10.90
C MET A 123 -2.86 8.87 -9.69
N THR A 124 -1.74 8.18 -9.86
CA THR A 124 -0.92 7.70 -8.74
C THR A 124 -0.46 8.85 -7.84
N LYS A 125 0.04 9.95 -8.43
CA LYS A 125 0.42 11.15 -7.67
C LYS A 125 -0.78 11.76 -6.95
N TRP A 126 -1.93 11.81 -7.60
CA TRP A 126 -3.16 12.31 -7.00
C TRP A 126 -3.58 11.46 -5.79
N LEU A 127 -3.57 10.13 -5.91
CA LEU A 127 -3.90 9.20 -4.82
C LEU A 127 -2.99 9.41 -3.60
N HIS A 128 -1.68 9.54 -3.81
CA HIS A 128 -0.75 9.82 -2.72
C HIS A 128 -1.02 11.17 -2.04
N ARG A 129 -1.39 12.21 -2.80
CA ARG A 129 -1.78 13.52 -2.24
C ARG A 129 -3.03 13.44 -1.38
N GLN A 130 -3.97 12.55 -1.72
CA GLN A 130 -5.17 12.29 -0.91
C GLN A 130 -4.94 11.28 0.23
N GLY A 131 -3.69 10.85 0.49
CA GLY A 131 -3.36 9.94 1.59
C GLY A 131 -3.56 8.44 1.29
N PHE A 132 -3.93 8.07 0.06
CA PHE A 132 -4.02 6.67 -0.33
C PHE A 132 -2.63 6.05 -0.51
N SER A 133 -2.53 4.75 -0.20
CA SER A 133 -1.32 3.96 -0.39
C SER A 133 -1.67 2.59 -0.96
N TYR A 134 -0.81 2.06 -1.83
CA TYR A 134 -1.00 0.72 -2.39
C TYR A 134 -0.66 -0.35 -1.35
N LYS A 135 -1.68 -1.11 -0.93
CA LYS A 135 -1.55 -2.13 0.13
C LYS A 135 -2.31 -3.40 -0.24
N LYS A 136 -1.81 -4.53 0.25
CA LYS A 136 -2.53 -5.81 0.17
C LYS A 136 -3.67 -5.82 1.19
N PRO A 137 -4.93 -6.09 0.79
CA PRO A 137 -6.03 -6.26 1.73
C PRO A 137 -5.71 -7.37 2.74
N LYS A 138 -6.12 -7.17 4.00
CA LYS A 138 -6.01 -8.21 5.01
C LYS A 138 -7.17 -9.17 4.83
N GLY A 139 -6.87 -10.46 4.69
CA GLY A 139 -7.89 -11.49 4.77
C GLY A 139 -8.38 -11.60 6.20
N VAL A 140 -9.68 -11.41 6.41
CA VAL A 140 -10.36 -11.87 7.62
C VAL A 140 -11.07 -13.18 7.28
N PRO A 141 -11.12 -14.17 8.19
CA PRO A 141 -11.88 -15.39 7.94
C PRO A 141 -13.32 -15.04 7.55
N HIS A 142 -13.78 -15.51 6.40
CA HIS A 142 -15.13 -15.22 5.88
C HIS A 142 -16.25 -15.64 6.85
N LYS A 143 -15.97 -16.60 7.75
CA LYS A 143 -16.94 -17.12 8.74
C LYS A 143 -16.77 -16.49 10.14
N PHE A 144 -16.03 -15.40 10.27
CA PHE A 144 -15.85 -14.75 11.57
C PHE A 144 -17.19 -14.19 12.07
N ASP A 145 -17.57 -14.60 13.28
CA ASP A 145 -18.82 -14.26 13.94
C ASP A 145 -18.49 -14.11 15.43
N ALA A 146 -18.57 -12.88 15.94
CA ALA A 146 -18.11 -12.53 17.28
C ALA A 146 -18.93 -13.24 18.36
N ASP A 147 -20.25 -13.38 18.14
CA ASP A 147 -21.15 -14.01 19.10
C ASP A 147 -20.87 -15.51 19.20
N LYS A 148 -20.65 -16.19 18.05
CA LYS A 148 -20.25 -17.60 18.04
C LYS A 148 -18.88 -17.83 18.66
N GLN A 149 -17.97 -16.88 18.51
CA GLN A 149 -16.66 -16.96 19.17
C GLN A 149 -16.80 -16.85 20.68
N GLN A 150 -17.62 -15.92 21.18
CA GLN A 150 -17.86 -15.77 22.61
C GLN A 150 -18.55 -17.00 23.19
N GLN A 151 -19.58 -17.53 22.52
CA GLN A 151 -20.24 -18.76 22.93
C GLN A 151 -19.26 -19.94 23.03
N PHE A 152 -18.36 -20.09 22.05
CA PHE A 152 -17.34 -21.14 22.09
C PHE A 152 -16.38 -20.97 23.28
N ILE A 153 -16.00 -19.73 23.62
CA ILE A 153 -15.14 -19.45 24.78
C ILE A 153 -15.83 -19.89 26.07
N ASP A 154 -17.10 -19.52 26.24
CA ASP A 154 -17.88 -19.83 27.45
C ASP A 154 -18.10 -21.35 27.59
N ASP A 155 -18.44 -22.03 26.49
CA ASP A 155 -18.59 -23.49 26.44
C ASP A 155 -17.26 -24.20 26.76
N TYR A 156 -16.16 -23.70 26.23
CA TYR A 156 -14.82 -24.28 26.45
C TYR A 156 -14.36 -24.10 27.90
N GLN A 157 -14.60 -22.93 28.51
CA GLN A 157 -14.28 -22.69 29.93
C GLN A 157 -15.10 -23.64 30.82
N SER A 158 -16.40 -23.73 30.57
CA SER A 158 -17.29 -24.65 31.29
C SER A 158 -16.89 -26.12 31.12
N LEU A 159 -16.38 -26.50 29.94
CA LEU A 159 -15.86 -27.84 29.70
C LEU A 159 -14.56 -28.09 30.48
N LYS A 160 -13.65 -27.12 30.46
CA LYS A 160 -12.36 -27.20 31.17
C LYS A 160 -12.55 -27.36 32.67
N ASP A 161 -13.48 -26.62 33.26
CA ASP A 161 -13.78 -26.69 34.69
C ASP A 161 -14.38 -28.05 35.09
N ARG A 162 -15.22 -28.64 34.23
CA ARG A 162 -15.85 -29.96 34.48
C ARG A 162 -14.90 -31.14 34.29
N ALA A 163 -14.06 -31.11 33.24
CA ALA A 163 -13.17 -32.22 32.87
C ALA A 163 -12.06 -32.47 33.93
N GLY A 164 -11.64 -31.42 34.65
CA GLY A 164 -10.59 -31.53 35.67
C GLY A 164 -9.24 -31.97 35.08
N GLN A 165 -8.39 -32.60 35.90
CA GLN A 165 -7.03 -33.02 35.52
C GLN A 165 -6.95 -34.44 34.94
N ASN A 166 -8.01 -35.24 35.09
CA ASN A 166 -7.99 -36.68 34.74
C ASN A 166 -8.80 -37.01 33.46
N GLU A 167 -9.60 -36.08 32.93
CA GLU A 167 -10.31 -36.22 31.67
C GLU A 167 -9.68 -35.31 30.61
N PRO A 168 -8.92 -35.84 29.63
CA PRO A 168 -8.21 -35.02 28.67
C PRO A 168 -9.17 -34.36 27.68
N ILE A 169 -8.86 -33.10 27.36
CA ILE A 169 -9.52 -32.35 26.28
C ILE A 169 -8.56 -32.30 25.09
N LEU A 170 -9.07 -32.75 23.94
CA LEU A 170 -8.28 -33.01 22.76
C LEU A 170 -8.68 -32.12 21.62
N PHE A 171 -7.71 -31.41 21.07
CA PHE A 171 -7.87 -30.60 19.88
C PHE A 171 -7.46 -31.45 18.68
N ILE A 172 -8.44 -31.75 17.83
CA ILE A 172 -8.24 -32.56 16.64
C ILE A 172 -8.24 -31.66 15.42
N ASP A 173 -7.19 -31.75 14.61
CA ASP A 173 -7.14 -31.04 13.34
C ASP A 173 -6.55 -31.91 12.22
N ALA A 174 -6.97 -31.62 11.00
CA ALA A 174 -6.55 -32.32 9.80
C ALA A 174 -5.78 -31.38 8.89
N VAL A 175 -4.64 -31.84 8.37
CA VAL A 175 -3.83 -31.07 7.42
C VAL A 175 -3.56 -31.89 6.17
N HIS A 176 -3.55 -31.17 5.03
CA HIS A 176 -3.18 -31.70 3.73
C HIS A 176 -1.89 -31.03 3.23
N PRO A 177 -0.70 -31.49 3.65
CA PRO A 177 0.56 -30.89 3.19
C PRO A 177 0.69 -31.00 1.67
N SER A 178 1.07 -29.88 1.04
CA SER A 178 1.38 -29.89 -0.39
C SER A 178 2.80 -30.42 -0.61
N GLN A 179 2.93 -31.55 -1.31
CA GLN A 179 4.21 -32.04 -1.82
C GLN A 179 4.63 -31.36 -3.15
N SER A 180 3.87 -30.34 -3.59
CA SER A 180 4.16 -29.62 -4.82
C SER A 180 5.42 -28.76 -4.69
N THR A 181 6.29 -28.83 -5.70
CA THR A 181 7.44 -27.94 -5.83
C THR A 181 6.98 -26.48 -5.81
N LYS A 182 7.40 -25.73 -4.80
CA LYS A 182 7.19 -24.28 -4.74
C LYS A 182 8.27 -23.59 -5.54
N LEU A 183 7.92 -23.09 -6.72
CA LEU A 183 8.84 -22.27 -7.51
C LEU A 183 9.04 -20.92 -6.81
N SER A 184 10.29 -20.47 -6.73
CA SER A 184 10.67 -19.14 -6.24
C SER A 184 11.04 -18.22 -7.39
N TYR A 185 11.11 -16.92 -7.11
CA TYR A 185 11.55 -15.92 -8.09
C TYR A 185 13.06 -16.04 -8.33
N GLY A 186 13.49 -15.88 -9.59
CA GLY A 186 14.88 -15.84 -10.00
C GLY A 186 15.09 -14.87 -11.15
N TRP A 187 16.29 -14.30 -11.25
CA TRP A 187 16.66 -13.40 -12.36
C TRP A 187 16.78 -14.19 -13.67
N MET A 188 16.00 -13.79 -14.66
CA MET A 188 15.98 -14.38 -16.01
C MET A 188 16.10 -13.28 -17.05
N LYS A 189 16.71 -13.61 -18.20
CA LYS A 189 16.86 -12.67 -19.32
C LYS A 189 15.48 -12.30 -19.88
N ALA A 190 15.30 -11.05 -20.29
CA ALA A 190 14.02 -10.58 -20.81
C ALA A 190 13.65 -11.27 -22.13
N GLY A 191 12.38 -11.66 -22.29
CA GLY A 191 11.81 -12.25 -23.51
C GLY A 191 11.04 -13.55 -23.25
N LYS A 192 9.95 -13.79 -23.99
CA LYS A 192 9.07 -14.97 -23.82
C LYS A 192 9.81 -16.32 -23.97
N ASN A 193 10.88 -16.36 -24.76
CA ASN A 193 11.69 -17.57 -25.01
C ASN A 193 12.84 -17.77 -24.02
N GLN A 194 12.99 -16.88 -23.03
CA GLN A 194 14.09 -16.91 -22.04
C GLN A 194 13.64 -17.47 -20.67
N VAL A 195 12.43 -18.03 -20.60
CA VAL A 195 11.88 -18.62 -19.37
C VAL A 195 12.48 -19.99 -19.17
N LYS A 196 13.19 -20.18 -18.05
CA LYS A 196 13.70 -21.49 -17.66
C LYS A 196 12.53 -22.35 -17.17
N VAL A 197 12.33 -23.49 -17.82
CA VAL A 197 11.32 -24.48 -17.41
C VAL A 197 11.92 -25.37 -16.33
N VAL A 198 11.17 -25.58 -15.26
CA VAL A 198 11.49 -26.55 -14.20
C VAL A 198 10.47 -27.67 -14.31
N GLU A 199 10.95 -28.90 -14.43
CA GLU A 199 10.09 -30.08 -14.41
C GLU A 199 9.44 -30.21 -13.03
N THR A 200 8.11 -30.23 -12.99
CA THR A 200 7.36 -30.46 -11.76
C THR A 200 6.64 -31.79 -11.86
N THR A 201 6.72 -32.60 -10.81
CA THR A 201 6.00 -33.87 -10.75
C THR A 201 4.49 -33.60 -10.71
N GLY A 202 3.76 -34.00 -11.75
CA GLY A 202 2.31 -33.79 -11.87
C GLY A 202 1.46 -34.68 -10.96
N ARG A 203 2.07 -35.63 -10.24
CA ARG A 203 1.37 -36.56 -9.36
C ARG A 203 1.01 -35.86 -8.06
N ARG A 204 -0.28 -35.55 -7.88
CA ARG A 204 -0.84 -35.02 -6.63
C ARG A 204 -1.06 -36.15 -5.64
N THR A 205 0.00 -36.78 -5.14
CA THR A 205 -0.13 -37.62 -3.96
C THR A 205 -0.48 -36.70 -2.80
N ARG A 206 -1.73 -36.78 -2.33
CA ARG A 206 -2.20 -35.99 -1.19
C ARG A 206 -1.92 -36.80 0.07
N LEU A 207 -1.06 -36.26 0.93
CA LEU A 207 -0.89 -36.74 2.30
C LEU A 207 -2.05 -36.18 3.13
N ASN A 208 -2.76 -37.02 3.88
CA ASN A 208 -3.76 -36.56 4.84
C ASN A 208 -3.29 -36.93 6.24
N LEU A 209 -2.95 -35.92 7.04
CA LEU A 209 -2.55 -36.13 8.42
C LEU A 209 -3.68 -35.69 9.33
N LEU A 210 -4.03 -36.55 10.28
CA LEU A 210 -4.93 -36.25 11.38
C LEU A 210 -4.11 -36.23 12.67
N GLY A 211 -4.22 -35.13 13.41
CA GLY A 211 -3.52 -34.92 14.67
C GLY A 211 -4.50 -34.71 15.82
N ALA A 212 -4.20 -35.25 16.99
CA ALA A 212 -4.90 -34.95 18.24
C ALA A 212 -3.90 -34.47 19.30
N LEU A 213 -4.12 -33.25 19.76
CA LEU A 213 -3.29 -32.56 20.74
C LEU A 213 -4.00 -32.50 22.09
N ASN A 214 -3.34 -32.98 23.13
CA ASN A 214 -3.73 -32.75 24.52
C ASN A 214 -2.92 -31.56 25.07
N LEU A 215 -3.57 -30.47 25.47
CA LEU A 215 -2.87 -29.29 26.00
C LEU A 215 -2.21 -29.53 27.37
N GLN A 216 -2.67 -30.55 28.13
CA GLN A 216 -2.07 -30.92 29.41
C GLN A 216 -0.82 -31.81 29.25
N ARG A 217 -0.66 -32.46 28.08
CA ARG A 217 0.43 -33.39 27.75
C ARG A 217 0.76 -33.27 26.27
N ILE A 218 1.42 -32.17 25.92
CA ILE A 218 1.71 -31.82 24.51
C ILE A 218 2.67 -32.87 23.89
N GLU A 219 3.55 -33.45 24.70
CA GLU A 219 4.47 -34.52 24.33
C GLU A 219 3.77 -35.79 23.82
N ASP A 220 2.53 -36.04 24.26
CA ASP A 220 1.75 -37.23 23.91
C ASP A 220 0.85 -37.00 22.68
N THR A 221 1.17 -36.02 21.83
CA THR A 221 0.41 -35.71 20.61
C THR A 221 0.39 -36.90 19.66
N VAL A 222 -0.81 -37.32 19.24
CA VAL A 222 -0.98 -38.44 18.30
C VAL A 222 -1.17 -37.90 16.88
N ILE A 223 -0.27 -38.26 15.97
CA ILE A 223 -0.36 -37.91 14.54
C ILE A 223 -0.41 -39.20 13.72
N ARG A 224 -1.35 -39.28 12.78
CA ARG A 224 -1.46 -40.41 11.86
C ARG A 224 -1.73 -39.93 10.44
N GLU A 225 -1.11 -40.62 9.49
CA GLU A 225 -1.54 -40.57 8.11
C GLU A 225 -2.82 -41.41 7.94
N ILE A 226 -3.85 -40.82 7.33
CA ILE A 226 -5.09 -41.52 7.01
C ILE A 226 -5.39 -41.44 5.51
N PRO A 227 -6.05 -42.46 4.92
CA PRO A 227 -6.27 -42.50 3.47
C PRO A 227 -7.09 -41.32 2.94
N SER A 228 -8.05 -40.83 3.72
CA SER A 228 -8.79 -39.60 3.46
C SER A 228 -9.41 -39.06 4.75
N ILE A 229 -9.64 -37.75 4.82
CA ILE A 229 -10.36 -37.12 5.94
C ILE A 229 -11.86 -37.31 5.71
N ASN A 230 -12.43 -38.35 6.29
CA ASN A 230 -13.87 -38.64 6.25
C ASN A 230 -14.32 -39.25 7.59
N ALA A 231 -15.63 -39.35 7.82
CA ALA A 231 -16.18 -39.83 9.09
C ALA A 231 -15.69 -41.24 9.47
N GLU A 232 -15.56 -42.12 8.47
CA GLU A 232 -15.11 -43.50 8.65
C GLU A 232 -13.64 -43.58 9.10
N ASN A 233 -12.74 -42.91 8.38
CA ASN A 233 -11.31 -42.86 8.69
C ASN A 233 -11.00 -42.11 9.99
N ASN A 234 -11.81 -41.11 10.34
CA ASN A 234 -11.73 -40.46 11.64
C ASN A 234 -12.08 -41.42 12.78
N GLY A 235 -13.02 -42.35 12.58
CA GLY A 235 -13.34 -43.41 13.55
C GLY A 235 -12.13 -44.30 13.86
N TYR A 236 -11.38 -44.72 12.83
CA TYR A 236 -10.18 -45.54 13.00
C TYR A 236 -9.05 -44.83 13.74
N PHE A 237 -8.97 -43.50 13.67
CA PHE A 237 -7.97 -42.71 14.38
C PHE A 237 -8.12 -42.79 15.92
N PHE A 238 -9.35 -42.95 16.43
CA PHE A 238 -9.59 -43.02 17.88
C PHE A 238 -9.12 -44.35 18.50
N GLY A 239 -8.97 -45.42 17.72
CA GLY A 239 -8.51 -46.71 18.22
C GLY A 239 -7.09 -46.66 18.80
N PRO A 240 -6.08 -46.21 18.03
CA PRO A 240 -4.73 -45.96 18.54
C PRO A 240 -4.69 -44.96 19.70
N TYR A 241 -5.54 -43.93 19.68
CA TYR A 241 -5.59 -42.93 20.75
C TYR A 241 -5.97 -43.53 22.11
N LYS A 242 -6.96 -44.44 22.15
CA LYS A 242 -7.35 -45.17 23.37
C LYS A 242 -6.21 -46.00 23.97
N LYS A 243 -5.20 -46.37 23.19
CA LYS A 243 -3.99 -47.06 23.68
C LYS A 243 -2.98 -46.11 24.34
N THR A 244 -2.88 -44.87 23.84
CA THR A 244 -1.98 -43.83 24.39
C THR A 244 -2.54 -43.22 25.67
N TYR A 245 -3.87 -43.11 25.78
CA TYR A 245 -4.55 -42.54 26.96
C TYR A 245 -5.55 -43.55 27.58
N PRO A 246 -5.08 -44.66 28.18
CA PRO A 246 -5.92 -45.76 28.62
C PRO A 246 -6.66 -45.53 29.96
N LEU A 247 -6.46 -44.41 30.64
CA LEU A 247 -6.84 -44.23 32.06
C LEU A 247 -7.96 -43.21 32.33
N SER A 248 -8.60 -42.65 31.30
CA SER A 248 -9.62 -41.63 31.49
C SER A 248 -11.03 -42.19 31.29
N PRO A 249 -11.97 -42.00 32.25
CA PRO A 249 -13.36 -42.46 32.12
C PRO A 249 -14.12 -41.75 31.00
N LYS A 250 -13.69 -40.53 30.62
CA LYS A 250 -14.22 -39.73 29.50
C LYS A 250 -13.09 -38.96 28.82
N ASN A 251 -13.19 -38.81 27.51
CA ASN A 251 -12.33 -37.98 26.67
C ASN A 251 -13.19 -36.96 25.93
N TYR A 252 -12.78 -35.70 25.91
CA TYR A 252 -13.49 -34.65 25.19
C TYR A 252 -12.75 -34.25 23.93
N TYR A 253 -13.47 -34.09 22.83
CA TYR A 253 -12.91 -33.77 21.52
C TYR A 253 -13.40 -32.41 21.01
N ILE A 254 -12.47 -31.61 20.51
CA ILE A 254 -12.70 -30.30 19.91
C ILE A 254 -12.13 -30.33 18.48
N PRO A 255 -12.99 -30.45 17.44
CA PRO A 255 -12.52 -30.51 16.05
C PRO A 255 -12.19 -29.12 15.48
N GLY A 256 -11.16 -29.06 14.64
CA GLY A 256 -10.74 -27.91 13.83
C GLY A 256 -11.76 -27.57 12.74
N GLY A 257 -12.74 -26.73 13.10
CA GLY A 257 -13.80 -26.28 12.22
C GLY A 257 -15.03 -25.97 13.04
N GLY A 258 -15.17 -24.72 13.48
CA GLY A 258 -16.14 -24.25 14.49
C GLY A 258 -17.62 -24.43 14.17
N GLY A 259 -18.08 -25.67 14.01
CA GLY A 259 -19.46 -26.04 13.74
C GLY A 259 -20.00 -27.14 14.66
N LEU A 260 -19.21 -27.65 15.60
CA LEU A 260 -19.68 -28.61 16.60
C LEU A 260 -19.40 -28.08 18.01
N PRO A 261 -20.39 -28.09 18.92
CA PRO A 261 -20.19 -27.66 20.30
C PRO A 261 -19.17 -28.57 20.99
N PRO A 262 -18.31 -28.02 21.87
CA PRO A 262 -17.35 -28.80 22.65
C PRO A 262 -18.05 -29.90 23.47
N GLY A 263 -17.48 -31.10 23.49
CA GLY A 263 -17.90 -32.15 24.43
C GLY A 263 -18.93 -33.17 23.93
N LYS A 264 -19.03 -33.42 22.62
CA LYS A 264 -19.62 -34.68 22.15
C LYS A 264 -18.65 -35.83 22.41
N ASN A 265 -19.10 -36.80 23.20
CA ASN A 265 -18.45 -38.11 23.30
C ASN A 265 -18.55 -38.79 21.94
N TRP A 266 -17.40 -39.17 21.38
CA TRP A 266 -17.30 -40.12 20.27
C TRP A 266 -16.92 -41.49 20.82
#